data_AF-A0A976QH42-F1
#
_entry.id   AF-A0A976QH42-F1
#
_cell.length_a   1.000
_cell.length_b   1.000
_cell.length_c   1.000
_cell.angle_alpha   90.00
_cell.angle_beta   90.00
_cell.angle_gamma   90.00
#
_symmetry.space_group_name_H-M   'P 1'
#
loop_
_entity.id
_entity.type
_entity.pdbx_description
1 polymer ?
#
loop_
_entity_poly.entity_id
_entity_poly.type
_entity_poly.pdbx_seq_one_letter_code
_entity_poly.pdbx_strand_id
1 'polypeptide(L)'
;MLELRSKQILNATVLIAVTAVTLVMAPYTSIDPINLPKLCTLAFFAVIAVSLVAPRIKRVFDSEFRALVILSALFTIQLFLTLIFSGSSFEGQFYGAYGRNTGALAYISLVFMLVGSALVSDREFLKKFTQMTFVVGSLLIIYGNIQYLGLEPFPFNNAYTVKAPIGTFGNPDFQSAFMGLIAVLAFTMILNTSFKLLARAGMAMMGLVSIIVIYETLAKQGYFAFIAGAGTVATLWLFMTKRKTLAISLGGIGIVGSLIVFLGLINTGPLASYLYKSSLEARGYYWRAAMKMLIDHPFFGVGMDSYGDWFRRSRPADYFTNGFFSVSNTAHNVPLDIAASGGFPLIALYCAVLAVVILSIVKVAKRSLGFDVYFAAVVGAWAAYQVQSFVSINQLGLAVWGWVLSGLIVGYEINTRVKIKDETKSAGSKNLGKGARNVKQNLSSAAVISLFAGVLIGAFVAIPPYYASANYFSALKTGDLKVIQAAAYIKPFAENRFTQVAATLQGNKLEAEAIAVARDGTSHFPDSIDLWQLWASIPSAAPSDVANAKAQVARLDPMASQHQ
;
A
#
# COMPACT_ATOMS: atom_id res chain seq x y z
N MET A 1 -6.29 -6.20 -27.66
CA MET A 1 -6.41 -4.83 -27.12
C MET A 1 -5.10 -4.07 -27.27
N LEU A 2 -4.03 -4.48 -26.58
CA LEU A 2 -2.68 -3.94 -26.76
C LEU A 2 -1.95 -4.61 -27.93
N GLU A 3 -0.91 -3.96 -28.44
CA GLU A 3 0.07 -4.60 -29.33
C GLU A 3 0.84 -5.67 -28.58
N LEU A 4 1.25 -6.75 -29.27
CA LEU A 4 1.93 -7.87 -28.62
C LEU A 4 3.19 -7.39 -27.87
N ARG A 5 3.99 -6.54 -28.50
CA ARG A 5 5.21 -5.99 -27.88
C ARG A 5 4.90 -5.09 -26.70
N SER A 6 3.90 -4.21 -26.79
CA SER A 6 3.45 -3.40 -25.64
C SER A 6 2.95 -4.27 -24.49
N LYS A 7 2.21 -5.35 -24.76
CA LYS A 7 1.78 -6.32 -23.74
C LYS A 7 2.98 -7.00 -23.09
N GLN A 8 3.98 -7.45 -23.87
CA GLN A 8 5.19 -8.06 -23.33
C GLN A 8 5.99 -7.11 -22.43
N ILE A 9 6.12 -5.83 -22.81
CA ILE A 9 6.80 -4.83 -21.98
C ILE A 9 5.97 -4.57 -20.73
N LEU A 10 4.65 -4.42 -20.84
CA LEU A 10 3.77 -4.22 -19.69
C LEU A 10 3.81 -5.41 -18.72
N ASN A 11 3.90 -6.65 -19.23
CA ASN A 11 4.12 -7.85 -18.40
C ASN A 11 5.40 -7.69 -17.55
N ALA A 12 6.51 -7.32 -18.19
CA ALA A 12 7.78 -7.12 -17.50
C ALA A 12 7.71 -5.96 -16.51
N THR A 13 7.11 -4.83 -16.90
CA THR A 13 6.90 -3.67 -16.04
C THR A 13 6.13 -4.03 -14.77
N VAL A 14 5.03 -4.79 -14.87
CA VAL A 14 4.25 -5.20 -13.68
C VAL A 14 5.08 -6.07 -12.73
N LEU A 15 5.82 -7.04 -13.27
CA LEU A 15 6.67 -7.92 -12.45
C LEU A 15 7.80 -7.13 -11.77
N ILE A 16 8.52 -6.31 -12.54
CA ILE A 16 9.63 -5.50 -12.04
C ILE A 16 9.12 -4.49 -11.01
N ALA A 17 7.99 -3.83 -11.25
CA ALA A 17 7.43 -2.84 -10.34
C ALA A 17 7.11 -3.47 -8.98
N VAL A 18 6.39 -4.59 -8.95
CA VAL A 18 6.04 -5.27 -7.68
C VAL A 18 7.29 -5.73 -6.94
N THR A 19 8.26 -6.32 -7.65
CA THR A 19 9.55 -6.72 -7.04
C THR A 19 10.31 -5.52 -6.49
N ALA A 20 10.49 -4.48 -7.30
CA ALA A 20 11.30 -3.32 -6.95
C ALA A 20 10.65 -2.52 -5.81
N VAL A 21 9.35 -2.26 -5.84
CA VAL A 21 8.62 -1.59 -4.75
C VAL A 21 8.66 -2.42 -3.46
N THR A 22 8.69 -3.74 -3.55
CA THR A 22 8.83 -4.57 -2.35
C THR A 22 10.24 -4.46 -1.75
N LEU A 23 11.29 -4.51 -2.58
CA LEU A 23 12.67 -4.69 -2.13
C LEU A 23 13.48 -3.39 -1.97
N VAL A 24 13.11 -2.32 -2.67
CA VAL A 24 13.92 -1.08 -2.72
C VAL A 24 14.03 -0.43 -1.34
N MET A 25 15.26 -0.07 -0.96
CA MET A 25 15.59 0.71 0.22
C MET A 25 16.72 1.67 -0.13
N ALA A 26 16.86 2.76 0.62
CA ALA A 26 17.89 3.77 0.43
C ALA A 26 18.55 4.21 1.76
N PRO A 27 19.12 3.27 2.54
CA PRO A 27 19.64 3.56 3.89
C PRO A 27 20.81 4.55 3.94
N TYR A 28 21.56 4.68 2.84
CA TYR A 28 22.76 5.51 2.79
C TYR A 28 22.54 6.90 2.17
N THR A 29 21.32 7.20 1.74
CA THR A 29 21.03 8.36 0.88
C THR A 29 19.72 9.05 1.20
N SER A 30 18.93 8.60 2.18
CA SER A 30 17.64 9.22 2.53
C SER A 30 17.34 9.08 4.01
N ILE A 31 16.75 10.12 4.61
CA ILE A 31 16.23 10.09 5.99
C ILE A 31 14.99 9.19 6.14
N ASP A 32 14.20 9.05 5.07
CA ASP A 32 13.17 8.02 4.93
C ASP A 32 13.72 6.96 3.96
N PRO A 33 14.43 5.95 4.46
CA PRO A 33 15.11 4.98 3.62
C PRO A 33 14.17 3.88 3.11
N ILE A 34 12.90 3.86 3.50
CA ILE A 34 12.00 2.72 3.26
C ILE A 34 10.80 3.11 2.43
N ASN A 35 10.03 4.12 2.80
CA ASN A 35 8.76 4.42 2.14
C ASN A 35 8.94 5.38 0.97
N LEU A 36 9.81 6.38 1.09
CA LEU A 36 10.08 7.30 -0.01
C LEU A 36 10.66 6.60 -1.26
N PRO A 37 11.69 5.73 -1.18
CA PRO A 37 12.20 5.00 -2.35
C PRO A 37 11.12 4.13 -3.01
N LYS A 38 10.19 3.59 -2.20
CA LYS A 38 9.06 2.79 -2.69
C LYS A 38 8.04 3.66 -3.43
N LEU A 39 7.72 4.85 -2.93
CA LEU A 39 6.86 5.82 -3.63
C LEU A 39 7.45 6.19 -4.99
N CYS A 40 8.72 6.58 -5.03
CA CYS A 40 9.40 6.97 -6.27
C CYS A 40 9.42 5.83 -7.28
N THR A 41 9.76 4.62 -6.84
CA THR A 41 9.77 3.42 -7.69
C THR A 41 8.37 3.08 -8.22
N LEU A 42 7.36 3.12 -7.34
CA LEU A 42 5.97 2.87 -7.70
C LEU A 42 5.47 3.89 -8.73
N ALA A 43 5.69 5.18 -8.49
CA ALA A 43 5.27 6.25 -9.39
C ALA A 43 5.94 6.13 -10.76
N PHE A 44 7.25 5.87 -10.80
CA PHE A 44 8.00 5.69 -12.05
C PHE A 44 7.40 4.56 -12.91
N PHE A 45 7.24 3.36 -12.33
CA PHE A 45 6.71 2.22 -13.08
C PHE A 45 5.23 2.34 -13.40
N ALA A 46 4.43 2.99 -12.55
CA ALA A 46 3.02 3.25 -12.82
C ALA A 46 2.82 4.16 -14.05
N VAL A 47 3.64 5.22 -14.17
CA VAL A 47 3.61 6.10 -15.35
C VAL A 47 4.05 5.35 -16.61
N ILE A 48 5.08 4.50 -16.52
CA ILE A 48 5.48 3.63 -17.64
C ILE A 48 4.33 2.69 -18.03
N ALA A 49 3.67 2.05 -17.05
CA ALA A 49 2.58 1.14 -17.30
C ALA A 49 1.41 1.82 -18.04
N VAL A 50 0.96 3.00 -17.57
CA VAL A 50 -0.13 3.73 -18.23
C VAL A 50 0.29 4.26 -19.60
N SER A 51 1.55 4.63 -19.81
CA SER A 51 2.06 5.08 -21.11
C SER A 51 2.01 4.00 -22.19
N LEU A 52 2.16 2.73 -21.82
CA LEU A 52 1.99 1.60 -22.75
C LEU A 52 0.52 1.36 -23.13
N VAL A 53 -0.41 1.84 -22.30
CA VAL A 53 -1.86 1.71 -22.50
C VAL A 53 -2.42 2.92 -23.25
N ALA A 54 -1.86 4.12 -23.04
CA ALA A 54 -2.37 5.38 -23.55
C ALA A 54 -2.67 5.39 -25.06
N PRO A 55 -1.79 4.91 -25.97
CA PRO A 55 -2.07 4.88 -27.42
C PRO A 55 -3.28 4.03 -27.81
N ARG A 56 -3.72 3.13 -26.92
CA ARG A 56 -4.83 2.21 -27.14
C ARG A 56 -5.96 2.42 -26.13
N ILE A 57 -5.97 3.52 -25.38
CA ILE A 57 -6.95 3.74 -24.30
C ILE A 57 -8.39 3.65 -24.78
N LYS A 58 -8.71 4.20 -25.96
CA LYS A 58 -10.03 4.08 -26.59
C LYS A 58 -10.44 2.62 -26.78
N ARG A 59 -9.53 1.77 -27.30
CA ARG A 59 -9.81 0.34 -27.48
C ARG A 59 -9.97 -0.41 -26.16
N VAL A 60 -9.30 0.04 -25.10
CA VAL A 60 -9.49 -0.53 -23.75
C VAL A 60 -10.85 -0.10 -23.19
N PHE A 61 -11.23 1.17 -23.38
CA PHE A 61 -12.53 1.68 -22.97
C PHE A 61 -13.71 1.02 -23.72
N ASP A 62 -13.52 0.71 -25.00
CA ASP A 62 -14.52 0.04 -25.85
C ASP A 62 -14.59 -1.48 -25.61
N SER A 63 -13.81 -2.01 -24.65
CA SER A 63 -13.75 -3.44 -24.34
C SER A 63 -14.49 -3.83 -23.06
N GLU A 64 -14.45 -5.12 -22.72
CA GLU A 64 -14.94 -5.65 -21.43
C GLU A 64 -14.24 -5.04 -20.19
N PHE A 65 -13.12 -4.33 -20.36
CA PHE A 65 -12.44 -3.59 -19.28
C PHE A 65 -13.09 -2.25 -18.94
N ARG A 66 -14.13 -1.82 -19.67
CA ARG A 66 -14.77 -0.50 -19.52
C ARG A 66 -15.12 -0.15 -18.07
N ALA A 67 -15.74 -1.08 -17.34
CA ALA A 67 -16.14 -0.84 -15.95
C ALA A 67 -14.94 -0.55 -15.05
N LEU A 68 -13.86 -1.32 -15.20
CA LEU A 68 -12.62 -1.13 -14.44
C LEU A 68 -11.97 0.22 -14.75
N VAL A 69 -11.93 0.61 -16.03
CA VAL A 69 -11.37 1.89 -16.47
C VAL A 69 -12.20 3.08 -15.96
N ILE A 70 -13.53 3.00 -16.03
CA ILE A 70 -14.42 4.06 -15.50
C ILE A 70 -14.21 4.20 -13.99
N LEU A 71 -14.23 3.11 -13.23
CA LEU A 71 -14.00 3.16 -11.78
C LEU A 71 -12.61 3.73 -11.45
N SER A 72 -11.58 3.33 -12.20
CA SER A 72 -10.21 3.84 -12.04
C SER A 72 -10.12 5.34 -12.33
N ALA A 73 -10.80 5.82 -13.37
CA ALA A 73 -10.86 7.23 -13.72
C ALA A 73 -11.61 8.03 -12.65
N LEU A 74 -12.78 7.55 -12.19
CA LEU A 74 -13.55 8.21 -11.12
C LEU A 74 -12.75 8.26 -9.81
N PHE A 75 -12.05 7.17 -9.45
CA PHE A 75 -11.18 7.14 -8.27
C PHE A 75 -10.08 8.20 -8.38
N THR A 76 -9.41 8.27 -9.53
CA THR A 76 -8.36 9.25 -9.79
C THR A 76 -8.89 10.69 -9.75
N ILE A 77 -10.05 10.95 -10.36
CA ILE A 77 -10.71 12.26 -10.33
C ILE A 77 -11.05 12.64 -8.88
N GLN A 78 -11.58 11.72 -8.09
CA GLN A 78 -11.89 11.99 -6.69
C GLN A 78 -10.64 12.35 -5.87
N LEU A 79 -9.49 11.70 -6.12
CA LEU A 79 -8.23 12.09 -5.49
C LEU A 79 -7.83 13.54 -5.83
N PHE A 80 -7.99 13.95 -7.10
CA PHE A 80 -7.73 15.33 -7.50
C PHE A 80 -8.71 16.32 -6.87
N LEU A 81 -9.99 15.97 -6.76
CA LEU A 81 -10.98 16.80 -6.06
C LEU A 81 -10.62 16.94 -4.59
N THR A 82 -10.22 15.86 -3.90
CA THR A 82 -9.73 15.92 -2.53
C THR A 82 -8.50 16.84 -2.40
N LEU A 83 -7.53 16.77 -3.31
CA LEU A 83 -6.35 17.65 -3.28
C LEU A 83 -6.71 19.15 -3.33
N ILE A 84 -7.78 19.51 -4.06
CA ILE A 84 -8.19 20.90 -4.27
C ILE A 84 -9.11 21.39 -3.14
N PHE A 85 -10.03 20.54 -2.67
CA PHE A 85 -11.16 20.96 -1.84
C PHE A 85 -11.10 20.53 -0.38
N SER A 86 -10.14 19.71 0.05
CA SER A 86 -10.02 19.30 1.47
C SER A 86 -9.57 20.43 2.40
N GLY A 87 -8.89 21.45 1.87
CA GLY A 87 -8.28 22.54 2.64
C GLY A 87 -6.93 22.19 3.29
N SER A 88 -6.44 20.96 3.12
CA SER A 88 -5.12 20.53 3.64
C SER A 88 -3.97 20.96 2.73
N SER A 89 -2.73 20.91 3.23
CA SER A 89 -1.54 21.30 2.44
C SER A 89 -1.41 20.47 1.15
N PHE A 90 -1.06 21.12 0.03
CA PHE A 90 -0.95 20.41 -1.25
C PHE A 90 0.20 19.38 -1.21
N GLU A 91 1.37 19.80 -0.72
CA GLU A 91 2.56 18.94 -0.66
C GLU A 91 2.33 17.72 0.25
N GLY A 92 1.73 17.94 1.42
CA GLY A 92 1.39 16.87 2.36
C GLY A 92 0.40 15.88 1.77
N GLN A 93 -0.64 16.35 1.07
CA GLN A 93 -1.61 15.45 0.44
C GLN A 93 -1.08 14.74 -0.80
N PHE A 94 -0.26 15.40 -1.61
CA PHE A 94 0.22 14.83 -2.87
C PHE A 94 1.25 13.73 -2.63
N TYR A 95 2.26 13.99 -1.80
CA TYR A 95 3.33 13.03 -1.50
C TYR A 95 3.00 12.12 -0.32
N GLY A 96 2.23 12.62 0.65
CA GLY A 96 1.93 11.94 1.90
C GLY A 96 2.78 12.44 3.06
N ALA A 97 2.39 12.05 4.27
CA ALA A 97 3.10 12.36 5.49
C ALA A 97 4.49 11.69 5.50
N TYR A 98 5.46 12.36 6.11
CA TYR A 98 6.82 11.84 6.27
C TYR A 98 6.81 10.45 6.91
N GLY A 99 7.59 9.52 6.35
CA GLY A 99 7.65 8.13 6.83
C GLY A 99 6.46 7.26 6.40
N ARG A 100 5.42 7.81 5.76
CA ARG A 100 4.31 7.03 5.16
C ARG A 100 4.33 7.09 3.64
N ASN A 101 4.38 8.30 3.09
CA ASN A 101 4.31 8.58 1.65
C ASN A 101 3.06 7.97 0.98
N THR A 102 1.93 8.00 1.68
CA THR A 102 0.65 7.41 1.21
C THR A 102 -0.33 8.46 0.69
N GLY A 103 0.20 9.53 0.08
CA GLY A 103 -0.58 10.61 -0.53
C GLY A 103 -1.25 10.23 -1.86
N ALA A 104 -1.82 11.23 -2.54
CA ALA A 104 -2.52 11.06 -3.82
C ALA A 104 -1.63 10.40 -4.89
N LEU A 105 -0.35 10.76 -4.97
CA LEU A 105 0.57 10.16 -5.94
C LEU A 105 0.68 8.64 -5.78
N ALA A 106 0.71 8.15 -4.54
CA ALA A 106 0.74 6.72 -4.25
C ALA A 106 -0.51 6.03 -4.80
N TYR A 107 -1.70 6.53 -4.47
CA TYR A 107 -2.96 5.92 -4.88
C TYR A 107 -3.23 6.01 -6.39
N ILE A 108 -2.87 7.12 -7.05
CA ILE A 108 -2.91 7.22 -8.52
C ILE A 108 -2.02 6.15 -9.14
N SER A 109 -0.81 5.97 -8.60
CA SER A 109 0.13 4.97 -9.08
C SER A 109 -0.39 3.54 -8.87
N LEU A 110 -1.01 3.26 -7.72
CA LEU A 110 -1.64 1.98 -7.42
C LEU A 110 -2.81 1.67 -8.37
N VAL A 111 -3.64 2.67 -8.72
CA VAL A 111 -4.72 2.54 -9.71
C VAL A 111 -4.15 2.20 -11.09
N PHE A 112 -3.08 2.88 -11.53
CA PHE A 112 -2.44 2.58 -12.81
C PHE A 112 -1.84 1.17 -12.83
N MET A 113 -1.23 0.72 -11.73
CA MET A 113 -0.73 -0.64 -11.60
C MET A 113 -1.86 -1.68 -11.61
N LEU A 114 -3.01 -1.39 -11.00
CA LEU A 114 -4.20 -2.25 -11.07
C LEU A 114 -4.69 -2.40 -12.52
N VAL A 115 -4.84 -1.31 -13.27
CA VAL A 115 -5.28 -1.35 -14.67
C VAL A 115 -4.24 -2.08 -15.54
N GLY A 116 -2.95 -1.76 -15.39
CA GLY A 116 -1.87 -2.41 -16.12
C GLY A 116 -1.84 -3.93 -15.90
N SER A 117 -1.98 -4.35 -14.64
CA SER A 117 -2.03 -5.77 -14.25
C SER A 117 -3.24 -6.49 -14.85
N ALA A 118 -4.40 -5.83 -14.91
CA ALA A 118 -5.60 -6.40 -15.50
C ALA A 118 -5.45 -6.68 -17.01
N LEU A 119 -4.77 -5.79 -17.74
CA LEU A 119 -4.57 -5.93 -19.19
C LEU A 119 -3.59 -7.06 -19.57
N VAL A 120 -2.70 -7.44 -18.67
CA VAL A 120 -1.71 -8.49 -18.90
C VAL A 120 -2.11 -9.87 -18.38
N SER A 121 -3.08 -9.92 -17.47
CA SER A 121 -3.42 -11.13 -16.73
C SER A 121 -3.97 -12.25 -17.61
N ASP A 122 -3.24 -13.37 -17.66
CA ASP A 122 -3.65 -14.65 -18.23
C ASP A 122 -2.93 -15.77 -17.49
N ARG A 123 -3.22 -17.04 -17.84
CA ARG A 123 -2.68 -18.20 -17.11
C ARG A 123 -1.16 -18.27 -17.12
N GLU A 124 -0.53 -17.89 -18.23
CA GLU A 124 0.93 -17.88 -18.33
C GLU A 124 1.52 -16.76 -17.47
N PHE A 125 0.90 -15.58 -17.50
CA PHE A 125 1.31 -14.47 -16.66
C PHE A 125 1.15 -14.78 -15.16
N LEU A 126 0.02 -15.36 -14.73
CA LEU A 126 -0.19 -15.74 -13.32
C LEU A 126 0.88 -16.74 -12.85
N LYS A 127 1.24 -17.71 -13.69
CA LYS A 127 2.35 -18.63 -13.38
C LYS A 127 3.68 -17.90 -13.18
N LYS A 128 4.04 -16.98 -14.09
CA LYS A 128 5.28 -16.18 -13.98
C LYS A 128 5.25 -15.28 -12.74
N PHE A 129 4.09 -14.67 -12.46
CA PHE A 129 3.87 -13.85 -11.28
C PHE A 129 4.09 -14.67 -10.00
N THR A 130 3.46 -15.85 -9.87
CA THR A 130 3.67 -16.76 -8.73
C THR A 130 5.14 -17.15 -8.56
N GLN A 131 5.85 -17.47 -9.64
CA GLN A 131 7.28 -17.80 -9.58
C GLN A 131 8.12 -16.61 -9.08
N MET A 132 7.87 -15.41 -9.60
CA MET A 132 8.53 -14.19 -9.13
C MET A 132 8.21 -13.92 -7.65
N THR A 133 6.97 -14.11 -7.21
CA THR A 133 6.60 -13.92 -5.80
C THR A 133 7.38 -14.84 -4.88
N PHE A 134 7.63 -16.10 -5.27
CA PHE A 134 8.51 -16.98 -4.49
C PHE A 134 9.96 -16.48 -4.44
N VAL A 135 10.51 -15.96 -5.54
CA VAL A 135 11.85 -15.37 -5.54
C VAL A 135 11.93 -14.21 -4.54
N VAL A 136 10.97 -13.28 -4.59
CA VAL A 136 10.89 -12.16 -3.64
C VAL A 136 10.71 -12.65 -2.21
N GLY A 137 9.84 -13.65 -2.00
CA GLY A 137 9.64 -14.28 -0.70
C GLY A 137 10.92 -14.90 -0.14
N SER A 138 11.68 -15.63 -0.96
CA SER A 138 12.94 -16.24 -0.55
C SER A 138 13.99 -15.19 -0.17
N LEU A 139 14.10 -14.10 -0.95
CA LEU A 139 15.00 -12.99 -0.60
C LEU A 139 14.63 -12.37 0.75
N LEU A 140 13.33 -12.19 1.03
CA LEU A 140 12.86 -11.61 2.29
C LEU A 140 12.91 -12.57 3.48
N ILE A 141 12.80 -13.87 3.26
CA ILE A 141 13.09 -14.89 4.27
C ILE A 141 14.57 -14.82 4.66
N ILE A 142 15.46 -14.84 3.68
CA ILE A 142 16.92 -14.77 3.90
C ILE A 142 17.27 -13.48 4.64
N TYR A 143 16.79 -12.34 4.15
CA TYR A 143 17.08 -11.05 4.78
C TYR A 143 16.46 -10.94 6.18
N GLY A 144 15.24 -11.43 6.38
CA GLY A 144 14.60 -11.46 7.69
C GLY A 144 15.39 -12.32 8.71
N ASN A 145 15.91 -13.47 8.28
CA ASN A 145 16.75 -14.31 9.14
C ASN A 145 18.10 -13.65 9.47
N ILE A 146 18.72 -12.95 8.52
CA ILE A 146 19.93 -12.13 8.77
C ILE A 146 19.66 -11.11 9.88
N GLN A 147 18.53 -10.41 9.82
CA GLN A 147 18.12 -9.47 10.87
C GLN A 147 17.84 -10.17 12.21
N TYR A 148 17.13 -11.30 12.19
CA TYR A 148 16.84 -12.08 13.40
C TYR A 148 18.12 -12.49 14.15
N LEU A 149 19.17 -12.84 13.40
CA LEU A 149 20.49 -13.22 13.93
C LEU A 149 21.33 -12.02 14.41
N GLY A 150 20.81 -10.79 14.31
CA GLY A 150 21.54 -9.56 14.68
C GLY A 150 22.63 -9.16 13.69
N LEU A 151 22.62 -9.73 12.48
CA LEU A 151 23.61 -9.47 11.43
C LEU A 151 23.13 -8.38 10.46
N GLU A 152 22.56 -7.28 10.98
CA GLU A 152 21.99 -6.20 10.16
C GLU A 152 23.07 -5.52 9.29
N PRO A 153 23.03 -5.68 7.95
CA PRO A 153 24.06 -5.15 7.07
C PRO A 153 23.92 -3.66 6.77
N PHE A 154 22.76 -3.05 7.04
CA PHE A 154 22.49 -1.64 6.75
C PHE A 154 22.45 -0.81 8.04
N PRO A 155 22.67 0.52 7.98
CA PRO A 155 22.67 1.39 9.15
C PRO A 155 21.23 1.71 9.65
N PHE A 156 20.39 0.68 9.82
CA PHE A 156 19.07 0.82 10.40
C PHE A 156 19.15 0.75 11.93
N ASN A 157 18.44 1.65 12.59
CA ASN A 157 18.13 1.48 14.01
C ASN A 157 16.75 0.82 14.11
N ASN A 158 16.72 -0.44 14.52
CA ASN A 158 15.47 -1.17 14.68
C ASN A 158 14.71 -0.64 15.90
N ALA A 159 13.66 0.15 15.66
CA ALA A 159 12.84 0.80 16.68
C ALA A 159 12.00 -0.19 17.55
N TYR A 160 11.97 -1.47 17.19
CA TYR A 160 11.21 -2.48 17.90
C TYR A 160 12.13 -3.28 18.84
N THR A 161 12.80 -4.30 18.30
CA THR A 161 13.78 -5.10 19.03
C THR A 161 14.75 -5.70 18.03
N VAL A 162 16.01 -5.84 18.41
CA VAL A 162 17.09 -6.37 17.55
C VAL A 162 16.71 -7.73 16.94
N LYS A 163 15.89 -8.52 17.65
CA LYS A 163 15.46 -9.85 17.21
C LYS A 163 14.18 -9.87 16.38
N ALA A 164 13.46 -8.76 16.17
CA ALA A 164 12.23 -8.78 15.37
C ALA A 164 12.56 -8.33 13.94
N PRO A 165 12.53 -9.23 12.94
CA PRO A 165 12.85 -8.87 11.57
C PRO A 165 11.87 -7.87 11.00
N ILE A 166 12.40 -6.82 10.38
CA ILE A 166 11.61 -5.75 9.75
C ILE A 166 11.58 -5.87 8.21
N GLY A 167 12.43 -6.75 7.67
CA GLY A 167 12.65 -6.94 6.24
C GLY A 167 12.94 -5.63 5.53
N THR A 168 12.57 -5.56 4.25
CA THR A 168 12.61 -4.31 3.47
C THR A 168 11.41 -3.41 3.73
N PHE A 169 10.51 -3.80 4.63
CA PHE A 169 9.28 -3.08 4.96
C PHE A 169 9.45 -2.11 6.13
N GLY A 170 10.52 -2.25 6.94
CA GLY A 170 10.81 -1.33 8.04
C GLY A 170 10.02 -1.54 9.32
N ASN A 171 9.13 -2.53 9.34
CA ASN A 171 8.29 -2.84 10.49
C ASN A 171 7.95 -4.34 10.50
N PRO A 172 8.05 -5.00 11.66
CA PRO A 172 7.82 -6.44 11.78
C PRO A 172 6.40 -6.87 11.41
N ASP A 173 5.39 -6.03 11.62
CA ASP A 173 4.01 -6.31 11.24
C ASP A 173 3.86 -6.47 9.72
N PHE A 174 4.59 -5.69 8.93
CA PHE A 174 4.52 -5.75 7.47
C PHE A 174 5.31 -6.92 6.91
N GLN A 175 6.50 -7.17 7.47
CA GLN A 175 7.29 -8.36 7.13
C GLN A 175 6.49 -9.63 7.44
N SER A 176 5.88 -9.72 8.62
CA SER A 176 4.98 -10.79 9.04
C SER A 176 3.83 -11.00 8.05
N ALA A 177 3.13 -9.92 7.68
CA ALA A 177 2.03 -9.98 6.73
C ALA A 177 2.45 -10.50 5.36
N PHE A 178 3.60 -10.05 4.87
CA PHE A 178 4.14 -10.50 3.60
C PHE A 178 4.53 -11.98 3.66
N MET A 179 5.13 -12.45 4.76
CA MET A 179 5.39 -13.88 4.96
C MET A 179 4.09 -14.70 5.01
N GLY A 180 3.01 -14.15 5.56
CA GLY A 180 1.68 -14.76 5.50
C GLY A 180 1.20 -14.95 4.06
N LEU A 181 1.37 -13.93 3.21
CA LEU A 181 1.12 -14.02 1.76
C LEU A 181 1.94 -15.15 1.10
N ILE A 182 3.25 -15.22 1.37
CA ILE A 182 4.13 -16.27 0.84
C ILE A 182 3.67 -17.66 1.29
N ALA A 183 3.29 -17.82 2.56
CA ALA A 183 2.78 -19.07 3.10
C ALA A 183 1.48 -19.52 2.40
N VAL A 184 0.59 -18.58 2.03
CA VAL A 184 -0.63 -18.86 1.26
C VAL A 184 -0.31 -19.34 -0.15
N LEU A 185 0.63 -18.69 -0.85
CA LEU A 185 1.08 -19.15 -2.16
C LEU A 185 1.68 -20.55 -2.08
N ALA A 186 2.56 -20.78 -1.11
CA ALA A 186 3.19 -22.07 -0.86
C ALA A 186 2.14 -23.16 -0.62
N PHE A 187 1.20 -22.92 0.31
CA PHE A 187 0.07 -23.82 0.58
C PHE A 187 -0.73 -24.14 -0.68
N THR A 188 -1.05 -23.12 -1.49
CA THR A 188 -1.82 -23.32 -2.72
C THR A 188 -1.07 -24.16 -3.74
N MET A 189 0.25 -23.94 -3.90
CA MET A 189 1.08 -24.71 -4.83
C MET A 189 1.26 -26.17 -4.41
N ILE A 190 1.14 -26.51 -3.12
CA ILE A 190 1.11 -27.91 -2.66
C ILE A 190 -0.09 -28.65 -3.26
N LEU A 191 -1.20 -27.96 -3.55
CA LEU A 191 -2.39 -28.54 -4.18
C LEU A 191 -2.22 -28.74 -5.70
N ASN A 192 -1.11 -28.31 -6.29
CA ASN A 192 -0.85 -28.47 -7.71
C ASN A 192 -0.47 -29.92 -8.05
N THR A 193 -1.41 -30.68 -8.62
CA THR A 193 -1.20 -32.09 -8.99
C THR A 193 -0.22 -32.29 -10.16
N SER A 194 0.10 -31.23 -10.91
CA SER A 194 1.13 -31.30 -11.96
C SER A 194 2.56 -31.30 -11.42
N PHE A 195 2.75 -30.94 -10.15
CA PHE A 195 4.06 -30.91 -9.52
C PHE A 195 4.46 -32.29 -8.99
N LYS A 196 5.73 -32.66 -9.23
CA LYS A 196 6.34 -33.84 -8.60
C LYS A 196 6.35 -33.69 -7.08
N LEU A 197 6.39 -34.82 -6.36
CA LEU A 197 6.41 -34.83 -4.89
C LEU A 197 7.51 -33.93 -4.30
N LEU A 198 8.72 -33.96 -4.86
CA LEU A 198 9.84 -33.12 -4.41
C LEU A 198 9.53 -31.61 -4.52
N ALA A 199 8.88 -31.18 -5.61
CA ALA A 199 8.49 -29.79 -5.77
C ALA A 199 7.40 -29.39 -4.76
N ARG A 200 6.43 -30.28 -4.49
CA ARG A 200 5.40 -30.07 -3.46
C ARG A 200 6.01 -30.02 -2.05
N ALA A 201 7.00 -30.87 -1.77
CA ALA A 201 7.76 -30.84 -0.52
C ALA A 201 8.56 -29.54 -0.36
N GLY A 202 9.17 -29.04 -1.44
CA GLY A 202 9.82 -27.73 -1.44
C GLY A 202 8.85 -26.58 -1.16
N MET A 203 7.63 -26.62 -1.71
CA MET A 203 6.58 -25.64 -1.39
C MET A 203 6.15 -25.75 0.08
N ALA A 204 6.01 -26.96 0.63
CA ALA A 204 5.71 -27.16 2.04
C ALA A 204 6.81 -26.57 2.94
N MET A 205 8.08 -26.83 2.63
CA MET A 205 9.21 -26.24 3.34
C MET A 205 9.20 -24.71 3.27
N MET A 206 8.96 -24.14 2.09
CA MET A 206 8.85 -22.69 1.91
C MET A 206 7.75 -22.08 2.79
N GLY A 207 6.58 -22.74 2.85
CA GLY A 207 5.48 -22.32 3.71
C GLY A 207 5.84 -22.39 5.19
N LEU A 208 6.49 -23.48 5.63
CA LEU A 208 6.94 -23.64 7.01
C LEU A 208 7.98 -22.57 7.40
N VAL A 209 8.98 -22.32 6.55
CA VAL A 209 9.99 -21.29 6.82
C VAL A 209 9.35 -19.90 6.87
N SER A 210 8.38 -19.61 6.00
CA SER A 210 7.62 -18.36 6.07
C SER A 210 6.89 -18.21 7.41
N ILE A 211 6.28 -19.28 7.92
CA ILE A 211 5.62 -19.30 9.23
C ILE A 211 6.61 -19.12 10.39
N ILE A 212 7.83 -19.66 10.26
CA ILE A 212 8.91 -19.43 11.24
C ILE A 212 9.28 -17.94 11.25
N VAL A 213 9.44 -17.30 10.10
CA VAL A 213 9.73 -15.84 10.06
C VAL A 213 8.58 -15.01 10.66
N ILE A 214 7.31 -15.42 10.49
CA ILE A 214 6.17 -14.78 11.16
C ILE A 214 6.31 -14.87 12.70
N TYR A 215 6.76 -16.02 13.21
CA TYR A 215 7.02 -16.18 14.64
C TYR A 215 8.15 -15.25 15.10
N GLU A 216 9.24 -15.18 14.35
CA GLU A 216 10.41 -14.35 14.63
C GLU A 216 10.08 -12.85 14.66
N THR A 217 9.11 -12.39 13.87
CA THR A 217 8.69 -10.98 13.87
C THR A 217 7.91 -10.57 15.12
N LEU A 218 7.52 -11.52 15.98
CA LEU A 218 6.66 -11.28 17.16
C LEU A 218 5.30 -10.63 16.83
N ALA A 219 4.87 -10.75 15.57
CA ALA A 219 3.68 -10.09 15.04
C ALA A 219 2.59 -11.12 14.68
N LYS A 220 1.32 -10.77 14.87
CA LYS A 220 0.18 -11.67 14.64
C LYS A 220 -0.37 -11.61 13.21
N GLN A 221 -0.03 -10.53 12.51
CA GLN A 221 -0.55 -10.11 11.21
C GLN A 221 -0.36 -11.21 10.16
N GLY A 222 0.82 -11.81 10.09
CA GLY A 222 1.12 -12.91 9.19
C GLY A 222 0.25 -14.15 9.41
N TYR A 223 -0.05 -14.51 10.67
CA TYR A 223 -0.92 -15.65 10.96
C TYR A 223 -2.35 -15.41 10.51
N PHE A 224 -2.91 -14.21 10.77
CA PHE A 224 -4.25 -13.86 10.31
C PHE A 224 -4.33 -13.84 8.78
N ALA A 225 -3.32 -13.25 8.13
CA ALA A 225 -3.20 -13.24 6.68
C ALA A 225 -3.14 -14.67 6.10
N PHE A 226 -2.33 -15.56 6.70
CA PHE A 226 -2.21 -16.96 6.28
C PHE A 226 -3.52 -17.72 6.43
N ILE A 227 -4.17 -17.66 7.61
CA ILE A 227 -5.42 -18.37 7.88
C ILE A 227 -6.52 -17.93 6.90
N ALA A 228 -6.68 -16.62 6.70
CA ALA A 228 -7.68 -16.08 5.79
C ALA A 228 -7.43 -16.46 4.33
N GLY A 229 -6.18 -16.35 3.87
CA GLY A 229 -5.80 -16.71 2.51
C GLY A 229 -5.92 -18.22 2.25
N ALA A 230 -5.43 -19.06 3.16
CA ALA A 230 -5.53 -20.52 3.06
C ALA A 230 -6.98 -20.99 3.14
N GLY A 231 -7.81 -20.41 4.01
CA GLY A 231 -9.25 -20.68 4.08
C GLY A 231 -9.99 -20.30 2.79
N THR A 232 -9.61 -19.18 2.19
CA THR A 232 -10.13 -18.76 0.87
C THR A 232 -9.76 -19.75 -0.22
N VAL A 233 -8.49 -20.19 -0.26
CA VAL A 233 -7.99 -21.19 -1.22
C VAL A 233 -8.70 -22.52 -1.03
N ALA A 234 -8.87 -22.99 0.20
CA ALA A 234 -9.58 -24.23 0.51
C ALA A 234 -11.05 -24.16 0.06
N THR A 235 -11.71 -23.03 0.29
CA THR A 235 -13.09 -22.78 -0.18
C THR A 235 -13.18 -22.84 -1.69
N LEU A 236 -12.26 -22.17 -2.41
CA LEU A 236 -12.19 -22.21 -3.87
C LEU A 236 -11.89 -23.61 -4.39
N TRP A 237 -10.97 -24.33 -3.74
CA TRP A 237 -10.63 -25.71 -4.10
C TRP A 237 -11.88 -26.59 -4.02
N LEU A 238 -12.58 -26.61 -2.87
CA LEU A 238 -13.82 -27.37 -2.70
C LEU A 238 -14.88 -27.00 -3.74
N PHE A 239 -15.06 -25.70 -3.99
CA PHE A 239 -16.06 -25.22 -4.94
C PHE A 239 -15.75 -25.66 -6.38
N MET A 240 -14.51 -25.48 -6.83
CA MET A 240 -14.06 -25.84 -8.17
C MET A 240 -14.01 -27.36 -8.39
N THR A 241 -13.78 -28.16 -7.34
CA THR A 241 -13.84 -29.63 -7.37
C THR A 241 -15.25 -30.19 -7.13
N LYS A 242 -16.30 -29.38 -7.39
CA LYS A 242 -17.72 -29.76 -7.32
C LYS A 242 -18.24 -30.15 -5.92
N ARG A 243 -17.52 -29.86 -4.84
CA ARG A 243 -17.94 -30.08 -3.44
C ARG A 243 -18.60 -28.82 -2.86
N LYS A 244 -19.64 -28.31 -3.54
CA LYS A 244 -20.22 -26.99 -3.28
C LYS A 244 -20.77 -26.82 -1.86
N THR A 245 -21.44 -27.83 -1.31
CA THR A 245 -21.99 -27.77 0.06
C THR A 245 -20.87 -27.55 1.07
N LEU A 246 -19.78 -28.32 1.00
CA LEU A 246 -18.62 -28.15 1.87
C LEU A 246 -17.96 -26.78 1.68
N ALA A 247 -17.88 -26.27 0.45
CA ALA A 247 -17.36 -24.94 0.18
C ALA A 247 -18.22 -23.84 0.83
N ILE A 248 -19.55 -23.93 0.72
CA ILE A 248 -20.49 -22.99 1.34
C ILE A 248 -20.40 -23.08 2.87
N SER A 249 -20.35 -24.28 3.43
CA SER A 249 -20.19 -24.48 4.88
C SER A 249 -18.87 -23.90 5.38
N LEU A 250 -17.75 -24.19 4.71
CA LEU A 250 -16.42 -23.66 5.07
C LEU A 250 -16.38 -22.13 4.94
N GLY A 251 -16.94 -21.59 3.86
CA GLY A 251 -17.07 -20.13 3.67
C GLY A 251 -17.92 -19.48 4.77
N GLY A 252 -19.05 -20.09 5.13
CA GLY A 252 -19.89 -19.64 6.24
C GLY A 252 -19.16 -19.66 7.59
N ILE A 253 -18.44 -20.74 7.89
CA ILE A 253 -17.57 -20.83 9.08
C ILE A 253 -16.51 -19.73 9.06
N GLY A 254 -15.89 -19.47 7.90
CA GLY A 254 -14.91 -18.40 7.74
C GLY A 254 -15.48 -17.01 8.03
N ILE A 255 -16.70 -16.72 7.56
CA ILE A 255 -17.40 -15.45 7.84
C ILE A 255 -17.71 -15.33 9.34
N VAL A 256 -18.32 -16.36 9.94
CA VAL A 256 -18.65 -16.37 11.36
C VAL A 256 -17.39 -16.24 12.22
N GLY A 257 -16.34 -17.01 11.90
CA GLY A 257 -15.05 -16.94 12.60
C GLY A 257 -14.42 -15.54 12.50
N SER A 258 -14.48 -14.91 11.32
CA SER A 258 -13.99 -13.54 11.13
C SER A 258 -14.77 -12.52 11.96
N LEU A 259 -16.10 -12.67 12.06
CA LEU A 259 -16.94 -11.84 12.92
C LEU A 259 -16.59 -12.04 14.40
N ILE A 260 -16.40 -13.28 14.86
CA ILE A 260 -16.01 -13.55 16.26
C ILE A 260 -14.62 -12.96 16.57
N VAL A 261 -13.67 -13.08 15.64
CA VAL A 261 -12.34 -12.45 15.78
C VAL A 261 -12.48 -10.93 15.84
N PHE A 262 -13.26 -10.32 14.95
CA PHE A 262 -13.49 -8.88 14.94
C PHE A 262 -14.13 -8.40 16.25
N LEU A 263 -15.16 -9.08 16.74
CA LEU A 263 -15.76 -8.80 18.04
C LEU A 263 -14.70 -8.86 19.15
N GLY A 264 -13.87 -9.90 19.17
CA GLY A 264 -12.77 -10.02 20.13
C GLY A 264 -11.76 -8.87 20.05
N LEU A 265 -11.48 -8.34 18.86
CA LEU A 265 -10.59 -7.18 18.66
C LEU A 265 -11.17 -5.86 19.18
N ILE A 266 -12.49 -5.73 19.28
CA ILE A 266 -13.18 -4.56 19.85
C ILE A 266 -13.67 -4.80 21.29
N ASN A 267 -12.98 -5.70 22.02
CA ASN A 267 -13.28 -6.07 23.40
C ASN A 267 -14.69 -6.66 23.63
N THR A 268 -15.25 -7.34 22.62
CA THR A 268 -16.59 -7.91 22.69
C THR A 268 -16.56 -9.43 22.47
N GLY A 269 -17.35 -10.19 23.22
CA GLY A 269 -17.52 -11.62 23.00
C GLY A 269 -16.38 -12.51 23.52
N PRO A 270 -16.42 -13.82 23.22
CA PRO A 270 -15.65 -14.84 23.95
C PRO A 270 -14.14 -14.84 23.67
N LEU A 271 -13.70 -14.24 22.56
CA LEU A 271 -12.29 -14.12 22.22
C LEU A 271 -11.63 -12.83 22.73
N ALA A 272 -12.39 -11.93 23.37
CA ALA A 272 -11.88 -10.65 23.83
C ALA A 272 -10.65 -10.80 24.75
N SER A 273 -10.70 -11.69 25.75
CA SER A 273 -9.58 -11.92 26.67
C SER A 273 -8.29 -12.42 26.02
N TYR A 274 -8.37 -13.06 24.84
CA TYR A 274 -7.21 -13.59 24.12
C TYR A 274 -6.69 -12.64 23.05
N LEU A 275 -7.59 -11.86 22.45
CA LEU A 275 -7.29 -11.00 21.31
C LEU A 275 -7.08 -9.54 21.72
N TYR A 276 -7.93 -9.01 22.60
CA TYR A 276 -7.90 -7.62 23.04
C TYR A 276 -6.67 -7.34 23.91
N LYS A 277 -5.98 -6.24 23.57
CA LYS A 277 -4.79 -5.74 24.26
C LYS A 277 -4.86 -4.21 24.31
N SER A 278 -4.09 -3.57 25.18
CA SER A 278 -4.01 -2.11 25.28
C SER A 278 -3.73 -1.42 23.93
N SER A 279 -2.91 -2.03 23.07
CA SER A 279 -2.64 -1.52 21.72
C SER A 279 -3.86 -1.56 20.78
N LEU A 280 -4.82 -2.46 21.01
CA LEU A 280 -6.08 -2.55 20.26
C LEU A 280 -7.14 -1.60 20.80
N GLU A 281 -7.13 -1.34 22.10
CA GLU A 281 -7.97 -0.31 22.71
C GLU A 281 -7.70 1.07 22.10
N ALA A 282 -6.42 1.43 21.94
CA ALA A 282 -6.01 2.65 21.25
C ALA A 282 -6.58 2.74 19.82
N ARG A 283 -6.63 1.62 19.08
CA ARG A 283 -7.18 1.58 17.71
C ARG A 283 -8.68 1.85 17.69
N GLY A 284 -9.43 1.49 18.74
CA GLY A 284 -10.83 1.86 18.87
C GLY A 284 -11.04 3.38 18.83
N TYR A 285 -10.18 4.15 19.50
CA TYR A 285 -10.19 5.62 19.41
C TYR A 285 -9.79 6.12 18.03
N TYR A 286 -8.81 5.49 17.40
CA TYR A 286 -8.38 5.87 16.05
C TYR A 286 -9.50 5.66 15.02
N TRP A 287 -10.27 4.58 15.15
CA TRP A 287 -11.41 4.31 14.28
C TRP A 287 -12.57 5.28 14.52
N ARG A 288 -12.87 5.60 15.78
CA ARG A 288 -13.87 6.64 16.10
C ARG A 288 -13.47 8.01 15.55
N ALA A 289 -12.19 8.38 15.65
CA ALA A 289 -11.68 9.61 15.05
C ALA A 289 -11.80 9.59 13.52
N ALA A 290 -11.48 8.47 12.85
CA ALA A 290 -11.65 8.31 11.42
C ALA A 290 -13.12 8.48 10.99
N MET A 291 -14.04 7.87 11.74
CA MET A 291 -15.48 8.00 11.50
C MET A 291 -15.96 9.43 11.71
N LYS A 292 -15.46 10.13 12.73
CA LYS A 292 -15.76 11.54 12.94
C LYS A 292 -15.27 12.40 11.78
N MET A 293 -14.05 12.19 11.30
CA MET A 293 -13.52 12.87 10.10
C MET A 293 -14.40 12.64 8.87
N LEU A 294 -14.85 11.39 8.64
CA LEU A 294 -15.76 11.06 7.54
C LEU A 294 -17.12 11.77 7.66
N ILE A 295 -17.70 11.82 8.87
CA ILE A 295 -19.01 12.42 9.11
C ILE A 295 -18.94 13.95 8.97
N ASP A 296 -17.90 14.57 9.55
CA ASP A 296 -17.72 16.02 9.52
C ASP A 296 -17.27 16.52 8.14
N HIS A 297 -16.55 15.71 7.36
CA HIS A 297 -16.02 16.03 6.03
C HIS A 297 -16.47 15.03 4.94
N PRO A 298 -17.78 14.94 4.63
CA PRO A 298 -18.36 13.81 3.90
C PRO A 298 -17.94 13.69 2.43
N PHE A 299 -17.57 14.78 1.75
CA PHE A 299 -17.33 14.76 0.29
C PHE A 299 -15.87 14.62 -0.10
N PHE A 300 -14.97 15.32 0.58
CA PHE A 300 -13.55 15.38 0.23
C PHE A 300 -12.65 14.86 1.34
N GLY A 301 -13.23 14.45 2.48
CA GLY A 301 -12.49 14.05 3.66
C GLY A 301 -11.60 15.17 4.20
N VAL A 302 -10.63 14.78 5.01
CA VAL A 302 -9.64 15.70 5.59
C VAL A 302 -8.38 15.85 4.74
N GLY A 303 -8.36 15.28 3.53
CA GLY A 303 -7.19 15.27 2.65
C GLY A 303 -6.41 13.97 2.74
N MET A 304 -5.77 13.59 1.63
CA MET A 304 -4.95 12.37 1.56
C MET A 304 -3.81 12.43 2.56
N ASP A 305 -3.64 11.35 3.34
CA ASP A 305 -2.58 11.21 4.35
C ASP A 305 -2.54 12.30 5.44
N SER A 306 -3.62 13.09 5.58
CA SER A 306 -3.74 14.20 6.54
C SER A 306 -4.39 13.80 7.87
N TYR A 307 -4.60 12.50 8.09
CA TYR A 307 -5.23 11.97 9.32
C TYR A 307 -4.52 12.45 10.59
N GLY A 308 -3.18 12.48 10.60
CA GLY A 308 -2.40 12.90 11.76
C GLY A 308 -2.63 14.34 12.20
N ASP A 309 -2.77 15.23 11.22
CA ASP A 309 -3.08 16.65 11.45
C ASP A 309 -4.47 16.81 12.09
N TRP A 310 -5.40 15.92 11.74
CA TRP A 310 -6.78 15.97 12.18
C TRP A 310 -7.06 15.16 13.44
N PHE A 311 -6.21 14.20 13.81
CA PHE A 311 -6.47 13.28 14.92
C PHE A 311 -6.78 14.03 16.22
N ARG A 312 -6.05 15.09 16.54
CA ARG A 312 -6.27 15.88 17.76
C ARG A 312 -7.62 16.59 17.80
N ARG A 313 -8.11 17.01 16.63
CA ARG A 313 -9.42 17.66 16.45
C ARG A 313 -10.58 16.68 16.46
N SER A 314 -10.32 15.44 16.04
CA SER A 314 -11.36 14.41 15.83
C SER A 314 -11.35 13.29 16.87
N ARG A 315 -10.35 13.22 17.75
CA ARG A 315 -10.30 12.18 18.79
C ARG A 315 -11.47 12.32 19.78
N PRO A 316 -11.98 11.21 20.32
CA PRO A 316 -12.97 11.24 21.40
C PRO A 316 -12.46 12.00 22.64
N ALA A 317 -13.35 12.69 23.34
CA ALA A 317 -13.02 13.50 24.52
C ALA A 317 -12.49 12.66 25.70
N ASP A 318 -12.88 11.38 25.76
CA ASP A 318 -12.46 10.42 26.78
C ASP A 318 -11.08 9.77 26.47
N TYR A 319 -10.38 10.19 25.40
CA TYR A 319 -9.09 9.63 25.01
C TYR A 319 -8.04 9.75 26.12
N PHE A 320 -7.87 10.96 26.66
CA PHE A 320 -6.89 11.21 27.72
C PHE A 320 -7.32 10.66 29.08
N THR A 321 -8.61 10.74 29.41
CA THR A 321 -9.14 10.26 30.69
C THR A 321 -9.01 8.74 30.83
N ASN A 322 -8.97 8.01 29.70
CA ASN A 322 -8.68 6.58 29.65
C ASN A 322 -7.17 6.26 29.53
N GLY A 323 -6.29 7.22 29.80
CA GLY A 323 -4.85 7.00 29.93
C GLY A 323 -4.06 6.96 28.62
N PHE A 324 -4.64 7.40 27.49
CA PHE A 324 -3.92 7.48 26.21
C PHE A 324 -3.39 8.90 25.96
N PHE A 325 -2.06 9.05 25.91
CA PHE A 325 -1.41 10.36 25.72
C PHE A 325 -0.70 10.51 24.37
N SER A 326 -0.52 9.42 23.63
CA SER A 326 0.10 9.42 22.29
C SER A 326 -0.86 9.97 21.23
N VAL A 327 -0.33 10.40 20.09
CA VAL A 327 -1.16 10.72 18.92
C VAL A 327 -0.96 9.70 17.81
N SER A 328 -2.00 9.52 16.98
CA SER A 328 -1.93 8.65 15.81
C SER A 328 -1.91 9.45 14.52
N ASN A 329 -1.11 9.01 13.56
CA ASN A 329 -1.06 9.57 12.21
C ASN A 329 -1.89 8.77 11.19
N THR A 330 -2.63 7.75 11.63
CA THR A 330 -3.48 6.90 10.77
C THR A 330 -4.56 6.14 11.54
N ALA A 331 -5.63 5.76 10.85
CA ALA A 331 -6.69 4.92 11.41
C ALA A 331 -6.24 3.48 11.77
N HIS A 332 -5.07 3.00 11.33
CA HIS A 332 -4.67 1.59 11.47
C HIS A 332 -5.68 0.60 10.87
N ASN A 333 -6.37 1.07 9.83
CA ASN A 333 -7.34 0.36 9.03
C ASN A 333 -7.41 1.10 7.69
N VAL A 334 -6.87 0.49 6.63
CA VAL A 334 -6.70 1.13 5.33
C VAL A 334 -8.04 1.63 4.75
N PRO A 335 -9.15 0.85 4.78
CA PRO A 335 -10.46 1.38 4.38
C PRO A 335 -10.92 2.62 5.17
N LEU A 336 -10.75 2.64 6.49
CA LEU A 336 -11.11 3.81 7.30
C LEU A 336 -10.19 5.01 7.03
N ASP A 337 -8.91 4.76 6.75
CA ASP A 337 -7.94 5.80 6.37
C ASP A 337 -8.33 6.44 5.04
N ILE A 338 -8.75 5.63 4.05
CA ILE A 338 -9.31 6.09 2.77
C ILE A 338 -10.59 6.90 2.99
N ALA A 339 -11.47 6.44 3.87
CA ALA A 339 -12.73 7.12 4.17
C ALA A 339 -12.50 8.49 4.83
N ALA A 340 -11.65 8.55 5.86
CA ALA A 340 -11.27 9.80 6.50
C ALA A 340 -10.59 10.76 5.51
N SER A 341 -9.73 10.24 4.63
CA SER A 341 -8.95 11.04 3.68
C SER A 341 -9.79 11.68 2.57
N GLY A 342 -10.69 10.92 1.96
CA GLY A 342 -11.42 11.35 0.74
C GLY A 342 -12.94 11.34 0.83
N GLY A 343 -13.50 11.13 2.03
CA GLY A 343 -14.93 11.13 2.29
C GLY A 343 -15.67 9.91 1.75
N PHE A 344 -17.01 9.97 1.80
CA PHE A 344 -17.91 8.95 1.27
C PHE A 344 -17.68 8.62 -0.21
N PRO A 345 -17.41 9.59 -1.11
CA PRO A 345 -17.17 9.28 -2.51
C PRO A 345 -15.93 8.39 -2.72
N LEU A 346 -14.81 8.66 -2.03
CA LEU A 346 -13.59 7.90 -2.22
C LEU A 346 -13.72 6.47 -1.67
N ILE A 347 -14.30 6.29 -0.48
CA ILE A 347 -14.53 4.95 0.08
C ILE A 347 -15.56 4.16 -0.74
N ALA A 348 -16.59 4.81 -1.28
CA ALA A 348 -17.55 4.15 -2.17
C ALA A 348 -16.87 3.63 -3.44
N LEU A 349 -15.99 4.42 -4.05
CA LEU A 349 -15.20 4.01 -5.22
C LEU A 349 -14.22 2.88 -4.88
N TYR A 350 -13.56 2.93 -3.71
CA TYR A 350 -12.72 1.84 -3.22
C TYR A 350 -13.52 0.53 -3.08
N CYS A 351 -14.68 0.58 -2.41
CA CYS A 351 -15.58 -0.56 -2.25
C CYS A 351 -16.10 -1.08 -3.59
N ALA A 352 -16.39 -0.19 -4.56
CA ALA A 352 -16.81 -0.59 -5.91
C ALA A 352 -15.71 -1.37 -6.65
N VAL A 353 -14.44 -0.96 -6.51
CA VAL A 353 -13.30 -1.71 -7.05
C VAL A 353 -13.24 -3.11 -6.42
N LEU A 354 -13.33 -3.21 -5.08
CA LEU A 354 -13.33 -4.51 -4.39
C LEU A 354 -14.51 -5.39 -4.81
N ALA A 355 -15.70 -4.81 -5.01
CA ALA A 355 -16.87 -5.53 -5.50
C ALA A 355 -16.63 -6.13 -6.89
N VAL A 356 -16.00 -5.38 -7.81
CA VAL A 356 -15.62 -5.91 -9.13
C VAL A 356 -14.64 -7.09 -9.00
N VAL A 357 -13.66 -7.01 -8.11
CA VAL A 357 -12.72 -8.12 -7.84
C VAL A 357 -13.48 -9.36 -7.35
N ILE A 358 -14.36 -9.21 -6.36
CA ILE A 358 -15.16 -10.32 -5.80
C ILE A 358 -16.06 -10.95 -6.87
N LEU A 359 -16.74 -10.13 -7.68
CA LEU A 359 -17.55 -10.60 -8.80
C LEU A 359 -16.71 -11.38 -9.81
N SER A 360 -15.48 -10.94 -10.09
CA SER A 360 -14.56 -11.65 -10.97
C SER A 360 -14.13 -13.01 -10.41
N ILE A 361 -13.87 -13.10 -9.10
CA ILE A 361 -13.59 -14.38 -8.41
C ILE A 361 -14.75 -15.34 -8.60
N VAL A 362 -15.98 -14.90 -8.29
CA VAL A 362 -17.18 -15.73 -8.40
C VAL A 362 -17.41 -16.20 -9.84
N LYS A 363 -17.24 -15.32 -10.83
CA LYS A 363 -17.40 -15.66 -12.25
C LYS A 363 -16.39 -16.71 -12.71
N VAL A 364 -15.12 -16.58 -12.31
CA VAL A 364 -14.08 -17.59 -12.64
C VAL A 364 -14.38 -18.90 -11.92
N ALA A 365 -14.66 -18.87 -10.62
CA ALA A 365 -14.96 -20.07 -9.83
C ALA A 365 -16.14 -20.87 -10.40
N LYS A 366 -17.22 -20.20 -10.85
CA LYS A 366 -18.40 -20.84 -11.43
C LYS A 366 -18.14 -21.51 -12.78
N ARG A 367 -17.25 -20.96 -13.61
CA ARG A 367 -16.97 -21.49 -14.96
C ARG A 367 -15.81 -22.48 -15.01
N SER A 368 -14.97 -22.53 -13.97
CA SER A 368 -13.83 -23.45 -13.94
C SER A 368 -14.27 -24.92 -13.98
N LEU A 369 -13.63 -25.69 -14.86
CA LEU A 369 -13.85 -27.13 -15.02
C LEU A 369 -13.06 -27.98 -14.01
N GLY A 370 -12.05 -27.39 -13.39
CA GLY A 370 -11.24 -27.99 -12.34
C GLY A 370 -10.55 -26.92 -11.51
N PHE A 371 -9.71 -27.34 -10.55
CA PHE A 371 -9.01 -26.41 -9.69
C PHE A 371 -7.91 -25.66 -10.44
N ASP A 372 -8.11 -24.35 -10.62
CA ASP A 372 -7.11 -23.47 -11.21
C ASP A 372 -6.17 -22.95 -10.13
N VAL A 373 -5.06 -23.67 -9.94
CA VAL A 373 -4.13 -23.45 -8.83
C VAL A 373 -3.46 -22.08 -8.85
N TYR A 374 -3.13 -21.52 -10.03
CA TYR A 374 -2.49 -20.20 -10.11
C TYR A 374 -3.49 -19.08 -9.85
N PHE A 375 -4.71 -19.21 -10.37
CA PHE A 375 -5.77 -18.26 -10.05
C PHE A 375 -6.12 -18.30 -8.56
N ALA A 376 -6.27 -19.49 -7.98
CA ALA A 376 -6.55 -19.66 -6.55
C ALA A 376 -5.42 -19.07 -5.67
N ALA A 377 -4.16 -19.19 -6.07
CA ALA A 377 -3.03 -18.63 -5.33
C ALA A 377 -3.08 -17.10 -5.29
N VAL A 378 -3.39 -16.47 -6.43
CA VAL A 378 -3.58 -15.02 -6.53
C VAL A 378 -4.77 -14.55 -5.69
N VAL A 379 -5.88 -15.30 -5.69
CA VAL A 379 -7.06 -14.96 -4.86
C VAL A 379 -6.79 -15.14 -3.37
N GLY A 380 -6.10 -16.22 -2.98
CA GLY A 380 -5.69 -16.44 -1.59
C GLY A 380 -4.76 -15.34 -1.08
N ALA A 381 -3.78 -14.95 -1.90
CA ALA A 381 -2.90 -13.83 -1.64
C ALA A 381 -3.68 -12.52 -1.46
N TRP A 382 -4.63 -12.27 -2.36
CA TRP A 382 -5.47 -11.06 -2.27
C TRP A 382 -6.29 -11.05 -0.99
N ALA A 383 -6.92 -12.17 -0.61
CA ALA A 383 -7.66 -12.29 0.64
C ALA A 383 -6.78 -12.07 1.88
N ALA A 384 -5.56 -12.60 1.86
CA ALA A 384 -4.56 -12.36 2.92
C ALA A 384 -4.23 -10.87 3.07
N TYR A 385 -4.02 -10.16 1.96
CA TYR A 385 -3.83 -8.70 1.96
C TYR A 385 -5.07 -7.96 2.49
N GLN A 386 -6.29 -8.35 2.10
CA GLN A 386 -7.50 -7.68 2.57
C GLN A 386 -7.59 -7.74 4.09
N VAL A 387 -7.39 -8.92 4.70
CA VAL A 387 -7.43 -9.08 6.16
C VAL A 387 -6.35 -8.24 6.86
N GLN A 388 -5.11 -8.27 6.36
CA GLN A 388 -4.05 -7.38 6.83
C GLN A 388 -4.48 -5.91 6.80
N SER A 389 -5.11 -5.47 5.71
CA SER A 389 -5.48 -4.05 5.51
C SER A 389 -6.52 -3.53 6.50
N PHE A 390 -7.36 -4.40 7.08
CA PHE A 390 -8.35 -4.01 8.10
C PHE A 390 -7.74 -3.74 9.47
N VAL A 391 -6.54 -4.25 9.75
CA VAL A 391 -5.90 -4.20 11.07
C VAL A 391 -4.47 -3.64 11.02
N SER A 392 -4.14 -2.96 9.94
CA SER A 392 -2.81 -2.41 9.69
C SER A 392 -2.89 -1.04 9.02
N ILE A 393 -1.78 -0.32 9.09
CA ILE A 393 -1.59 0.94 8.38
C ILE A 393 -1.21 0.65 6.93
N ASN A 394 -1.47 1.61 6.04
CA ASN A 394 -1.09 1.41 4.64
C ASN A 394 0.43 1.56 4.49
N GLN A 395 1.07 0.58 3.85
CA GLN A 395 2.50 0.60 3.54
C GLN A 395 2.72 0.20 2.09
N LEU A 396 3.48 1.00 1.33
CA LEU A 396 3.54 0.91 -0.14
C LEU A 396 4.04 -0.43 -0.68
N GLY A 397 4.98 -1.05 0.04
CA GLY A 397 5.50 -2.39 -0.25
C GLY A 397 4.44 -3.49 -0.15
N LEU A 398 3.41 -3.33 0.70
CA LEU A 398 2.25 -4.23 0.76
C LEU A 398 1.11 -3.77 -0.16
N ALA A 399 0.86 -2.45 -0.22
CA ALA A 399 -0.22 -1.86 -1.00
C ALA A 399 -0.14 -2.26 -2.48
N VAL A 400 1.06 -2.25 -3.06
CA VAL A 400 1.26 -2.66 -4.46
C VAL A 400 0.73 -4.06 -4.73
N TRP A 401 0.84 -5.00 -3.78
CA TRP A 401 0.29 -6.35 -3.92
C TRP A 401 -1.23 -6.34 -3.93
N GLY A 402 -1.87 -5.63 -3.00
CA GLY A 402 -3.34 -5.54 -2.96
C GLY A 402 -3.95 -5.07 -4.27
N TRP A 403 -3.38 -4.00 -4.85
CA TRP A 403 -3.87 -3.40 -6.09
C TRP A 403 -3.50 -4.21 -7.34
N VAL A 404 -2.27 -4.74 -7.42
CA VAL A 404 -1.86 -5.60 -8.54
C VAL A 404 -2.65 -6.91 -8.53
N LEU A 405 -2.78 -7.59 -7.40
CA LEU A 405 -3.57 -8.82 -7.28
C LEU A 405 -5.04 -8.57 -7.67
N SER A 406 -5.62 -7.43 -7.26
CA SER A 406 -6.95 -7.00 -7.70
C SER A 406 -7.04 -6.91 -9.23
N GLY A 407 -6.08 -6.23 -9.85
CA GLY A 407 -5.98 -6.15 -11.30
C GLY A 407 -5.83 -7.52 -11.96
N LEU A 408 -4.97 -8.38 -11.44
CA LEU A 408 -4.75 -9.73 -11.96
C LEU A 408 -6.03 -10.58 -11.92
N ILE A 409 -6.80 -10.51 -10.84
CA ILE A 409 -8.05 -11.27 -10.68
C ILE A 409 -9.09 -10.80 -11.71
N VAL A 410 -9.29 -9.48 -11.82
CA VAL A 410 -10.25 -8.90 -12.76
C VAL A 410 -9.84 -9.19 -14.21
N GLY A 411 -8.55 -8.98 -14.52
CA GLY A 411 -7.99 -9.27 -15.83
C GLY A 411 -8.06 -10.74 -16.21
N TYR A 412 -7.82 -11.65 -15.25
CA TYR A 412 -7.91 -13.09 -15.50
C TYR A 412 -9.35 -13.46 -15.87
N GLU A 413 -10.33 -12.90 -15.15
CA GLU A 413 -11.74 -13.11 -15.47
C GLU A 413 -12.05 -12.67 -16.91
N ILE A 414 -11.65 -11.45 -17.30
CA ILE A 414 -11.98 -10.90 -18.61
C ILE A 414 -11.24 -11.64 -19.72
N ASN A 415 -9.92 -11.78 -19.60
CA ASN A 415 -9.05 -12.32 -20.65
C ASN A 415 -9.24 -13.83 -20.88
N THR A 416 -9.75 -14.58 -19.90
CA THR A 416 -10.01 -16.04 -20.06
C THR A 416 -11.47 -16.37 -20.31
N ARG A 417 -12.38 -15.39 -20.37
CA ARG A 417 -13.83 -15.62 -20.61
C ARG A 417 -14.12 -16.28 -21.97
N VAL A 418 -13.37 -15.92 -23.02
CA VAL A 418 -13.63 -16.36 -24.41
C VAL A 418 -12.98 -17.70 -24.73
N LYS A 419 -11.78 -17.98 -24.21
CA LYS A 419 -11.05 -19.23 -24.50
C LYS A 419 -11.84 -20.51 -24.17
N ILE A 420 -12.70 -20.45 -23.14
CA ILE A 420 -13.54 -21.60 -22.76
C ILE A 420 -14.68 -21.86 -23.76
N LYS A 421 -15.22 -20.83 -24.44
CA LYS A 421 -16.29 -20.99 -25.44
C LYS A 421 -15.79 -21.64 -26.74
N ASP A 422 -14.55 -21.40 -27.13
CA ASP A 422 -13.97 -22.00 -28.33
C ASP A 422 -13.44 -23.42 -28.07
N GLU A 423 -12.91 -23.71 -26.87
CA GLU A 423 -12.52 -25.08 -26.48
C GLU A 423 -13.71 -26.05 -26.42
N THR A 424 -14.93 -25.58 -26.16
CA THR A 424 -16.14 -26.43 -26.23
C THR A 424 -16.61 -26.71 -27.65
N LYS A 425 -16.18 -25.93 -28.65
CA LYS A 425 -16.46 -26.18 -30.08
C LYS A 425 -15.32 -26.91 -30.79
N SER A 426 -14.11 -26.89 -30.24
CA SER A 426 -12.89 -27.44 -30.86
C SER A 426 -12.61 -28.93 -30.55
N ALA A 427 -13.49 -29.63 -29.83
CA ALA A 427 -13.33 -31.07 -29.57
C ALA A 427 -13.39 -31.97 -30.84
N GLY A 428 -13.59 -31.38 -32.03
CA GLY A 428 -13.68 -32.09 -33.30
C GLY A 428 -12.60 -31.80 -34.35
N SER A 429 -11.49 -31.11 -34.03
CA SER A 429 -10.43 -30.87 -35.03
C SER A 429 -9.06 -31.31 -34.53
N LYS A 430 -8.64 -32.50 -34.98
CA LYS A 430 -7.25 -32.96 -34.92
C LYS A 430 -6.45 -32.29 -36.05
N ASN A 431 -5.24 -31.88 -35.68
CA ASN A 431 -4.14 -31.41 -36.52
C ASN A 431 -4.34 -30.07 -37.22
N LEU A 432 -3.48 -29.09 -36.84
CA LEU A 432 -2.79 -28.19 -37.77
C LEU A 432 -1.62 -27.50 -37.05
N GLY A 433 -0.40 -27.80 -37.50
CA GLY A 433 0.67 -26.81 -37.62
C GLY A 433 1.55 -26.50 -36.39
N LYS A 434 2.57 -27.34 -36.17
CA LYS A 434 3.89 -26.85 -35.72
C LYS A 434 4.39 -25.81 -36.74
N GLY A 435 4.71 -24.59 -36.29
CA GLY A 435 5.44 -23.63 -37.13
C GLY A 435 5.06 -22.16 -36.99
N ALA A 436 4.89 -21.61 -35.78
CA ALA A 436 4.86 -20.15 -35.63
C ALA A 436 6.31 -19.62 -35.61
N ARG A 437 6.80 -19.16 -36.78
CA ARG A 437 8.01 -18.33 -36.86
C ARG A 437 7.83 -17.15 -35.89
N ASN A 438 8.80 -16.96 -34.98
CA ASN A 438 8.92 -15.76 -34.14
C ASN A 438 9.19 -14.54 -35.01
N VAL A 439 8.15 -13.97 -35.62
CA VAL A 439 8.23 -12.63 -36.22
C VAL A 439 8.38 -11.65 -35.05
N LYS A 440 9.56 -11.04 -34.90
CA LYS A 440 9.77 -9.94 -33.95
C LYS A 440 8.83 -8.79 -34.32
N GLN A 441 7.68 -8.71 -33.67
CA GLN A 441 6.79 -7.55 -33.79
C GLN A 441 7.42 -6.37 -33.06
N ASN A 442 7.71 -5.31 -33.80
CA ASN A 442 8.18 -4.05 -33.23
C ASN A 442 7.02 -3.27 -32.58
N LEU A 443 7.35 -2.34 -31.69
CA LEU A 443 6.39 -1.36 -31.18
C LEU A 443 5.91 -0.46 -32.30
N SER A 444 4.63 -0.05 -32.30
CA SER A 444 4.21 1.07 -33.14
C SER A 444 4.89 2.37 -32.74
N SER A 445 5.04 3.30 -33.70
CA SER A 445 5.62 4.62 -33.44
C SER A 445 4.89 5.36 -32.32
N ALA A 446 3.56 5.27 -32.25
CA ALA A 446 2.76 5.84 -31.17
C ALA A 446 3.12 5.23 -29.81
N ALA A 447 3.34 3.92 -29.73
CA ALA A 447 3.76 3.25 -28.51
C ALA A 447 5.21 3.61 -28.12
N VAL A 448 6.11 3.80 -29.08
CA VAL A 448 7.49 4.27 -28.82
C VAL A 448 7.48 5.69 -28.25
N ILE A 449 6.78 6.62 -28.91
CA ILE A 449 6.68 8.03 -28.46
C ILE A 449 6.03 8.09 -27.08
N SER A 450 4.93 7.36 -26.88
CA SER A 450 4.23 7.37 -25.60
C SER A 450 5.09 6.77 -24.48
N LEU A 451 5.83 5.69 -24.74
CA LEU A 451 6.75 5.11 -23.76
C LEU A 451 7.89 6.06 -23.43
N PHE A 452 8.49 6.72 -24.43
CA PHE A 452 9.54 7.72 -24.21
C PHE A 452 9.03 8.88 -23.34
N ALA A 453 7.87 9.45 -23.68
CA ALA A 453 7.22 10.45 -22.86
C ALA A 453 6.91 9.93 -21.44
N GLY A 454 6.44 8.69 -21.33
CA GLY A 454 6.17 8.01 -20.05
C GLY A 454 7.40 7.88 -19.17
N VAL A 455 8.57 7.56 -19.74
CA VAL A 455 9.84 7.50 -18.99
C VAL A 455 10.23 8.89 -18.49
N LEU A 456 10.12 9.93 -19.34
CA LEU A 456 10.44 11.31 -18.95
C LEU A 456 9.48 11.83 -17.85
N ILE A 457 8.18 11.64 -18.02
CA ILE A 457 7.18 12.03 -17.01
C ILE A 457 7.36 11.22 -15.73
N GLY A 458 7.59 9.91 -15.85
CA GLY A 458 7.85 9.04 -14.70
C GLY A 458 9.07 9.51 -13.91
N ALA A 459 10.16 9.86 -14.60
CA ALA A 459 11.36 10.43 -13.96
C ALA A 459 11.06 11.79 -13.32
N PHE A 460 10.31 12.66 -14.01
CA PHE A 460 9.92 13.98 -13.49
C PHE A 460 9.06 13.90 -12.22
N VAL A 461 8.20 12.88 -12.11
CA VAL A 461 7.36 12.68 -10.92
C VAL A 461 8.13 11.98 -9.79
N ALA A 462 8.98 11.02 -10.12
CA ALA A 462 9.66 10.19 -9.11
C ALA A 462 10.93 10.82 -8.53
N ILE A 463 11.71 11.55 -9.32
CA ILE A 463 13.03 12.05 -8.90
C ILE A 463 12.95 13.20 -7.89
N PRO A 464 12.10 14.24 -8.06
CA PRO A 464 12.12 15.41 -7.17
C PRO A 464 11.99 15.11 -5.67
N PRO A 465 11.03 14.29 -5.19
CA PRO A 465 10.92 14.03 -3.76
C PRO A 465 12.13 13.26 -3.21
N TYR A 466 12.70 12.33 -3.99
CA TYR A 466 13.92 11.64 -3.60
C TYR A 466 15.15 12.55 -3.61
N TYR A 467 15.29 13.40 -4.63
CA TYR A 467 16.35 14.40 -4.73
C TYR A 467 16.33 15.35 -3.54
N ALA A 468 15.15 15.86 -3.15
CA ALA A 468 15.01 16.73 -2.00
C ALA A 468 15.44 16.03 -0.69
N SER A 469 15.00 14.78 -0.47
CA SER A 469 15.41 13.99 0.70
C SER A 469 16.91 13.69 0.70
N ALA A 470 17.49 13.32 -0.44
CA ALA A 470 18.90 12.96 -0.53
C ALA A 470 19.84 14.15 -0.34
N ASN A 471 19.47 15.33 -0.84
CA ASN A 471 20.22 16.56 -0.57
C ASN A 471 20.08 16.99 0.89
N TYR A 472 18.90 16.85 1.49
CA TYR A 472 18.73 17.11 2.92
C TYR A 472 19.57 16.16 3.78
N PHE A 473 19.55 14.86 3.47
CA PHE A 473 20.40 13.88 4.13
C PHE A 473 21.89 14.19 3.98
N SER A 474 22.32 14.67 2.80
CA SER A 474 23.70 15.11 2.56
C SER A 474 24.05 16.39 3.33
N ALA A 475 23.11 17.34 3.43
CA ALA A 475 23.28 18.56 4.21
C ALA A 475 23.48 18.26 5.70
N LEU A 476 22.70 17.33 6.26
CA LEU A 476 22.85 16.89 7.65
C LEU A 476 24.26 16.35 7.95
N LYS A 477 24.89 15.67 6.98
CA LYS A 477 26.27 15.15 7.13
C LYS A 477 27.35 16.23 7.19
N THR A 478 27.07 17.43 6.69
CA THR A 478 28.06 18.52 6.71
C THR A 478 28.27 19.11 8.10
N GLY A 479 27.25 19.02 8.97
CA GLY A 479 27.22 19.75 10.24
C GLY A 479 27.15 21.28 10.11
N ASP A 480 27.13 21.82 8.89
CA ASP A 480 27.04 23.26 8.64
C ASP A 480 25.58 23.72 8.67
N LEU A 481 25.25 24.53 9.68
CA LEU A 481 23.89 25.02 9.92
C LEU A 481 23.34 25.85 8.75
N LYS A 482 24.17 26.54 7.96
CA LYS A 482 23.70 27.29 6.78
C LYS A 482 23.32 26.35 5.65
N VAL A 483 24.10 25.28 5.45
CA VAL A 483 23.81 24.26 4.44
C VAL A 483 22.55 23.47 4.83
N ILE A 484 22.40 23.13 6.11
CA ILE A 484 21.21 22.47 6.68
C ILE A 484 19.97 23.37 6.52
N GLN A 485 20.08 24.67 6.84
CA GLN A 485 18.99 25.63 6.68
C GLN A 485 18.53 25.72 5.22
N ALA A 486 19.46 25.88 4.28
CA ALA A 486 19.14 25.94 2.85
C ALA A 486 18.43 24.66 2.37
N ALA A 487 18.77 23.51 2.94
CA ALA A 487 18.19 22.23 2.55
C ALA A 487 16.71 22.04 2.96
N ALA A 488 16.19 22.82 3.92
CA ALA A 488 14.76 22.86 4.22
C ALA A 488 13.93 23.32 3.02
N TYR A 489 14.50 24.23 2.22
CA TYR A 489 13.82 24.90 1.11
C TYR A 489 14.01 24.20 -0.26
N ILE A 490 14.59 22.99 -0.29
CA ILE A 490 14.68 22.21 -1.53
C ILE A 490 13.31 21.61 -1.84
N LYS A 491 12.73 21.94 -3.00
CA LYS A 491 11.41 21.43 -3.43
C LYS A 491 11.45 19.97 -3.90
N PRO A 492 10.35 19.21 -3.76
CA PRO A 492 9.08 19.60 -3.13
C PRO A 492 9.23 19.79 -1.62
N PHE A 493 8.52 20.75 -1.02
CA PHE A 493 8.61 21.01 0.41
C PHE A 493 8.10 19.83 1.25
N ALA A 494 8.65 19.66 2.44
CA ALA A 494 8.23 18.63 3.37
C ALA A 494 8.20 19.19 4.78
N GLU A 495 7.07 19.00 5.46
CA GLU A 495 6.80 19.50 6.81
C GLU A 495 7.90 19.12 7.80
N ASN A 496 8.28 17.83 7.82
CA ASN A 496 9.31 17.32 8.70
C ASN A 496 10.68 18.02 8.54
N ARG A 497 11.04 18.50 7.34
CA ARG A 497 12.31 19.21 7.12
C ARG A 497 12.26 20.60 7.70
N PHE A 498 11.16 21.33 7.53
CA PHE A 498 10.98 22.63 8.19
C PHE A 498 11.04 22.47 9.71
N THR A 499 10.33 21.48 10.27
CA THR A 499 10.30 21.23 11.71
C THR A 499 11.67 20.88 12.27
N GLN A 500 12.39 19.92 11.65
CA GLN A 500 13.71 19.50 12.12
C GLN A 500 14.77 20.60 11.99
N VAL A 501 14.76 21.36 10.88
CA VAL A 501 15.73 22.43 10.66
C VAL A 501 15.49 23.58 11.62
N ALA A 502 14.24 24.03 11.80
CA ALA A 502 13.93 25.09 12.76
C ALA A 502 14.31 24.66 14.19
N ALA A 503 14.04 23.41 14.58
CA ALA A 503 14.44 22.90 15.90
C ALA A 503 15.96 22.81 16.06
N THR A 504 16.68 22.42 15.00
CA THR A 504 18.15 22.39 15.00
C THR A 504 18.74 23.78 15.16
N LEU A 505 18.20 24.78 14.45
CA LEU A 505 18.65 26.18 14.55
C LEU A 505 18.38 26.75 15.95
N GLN A 506 17.19 26.52 16.50
CA GLN A 506 16.84 26.93 17.87
C GLN A 506 17.80 26.28 18.89
N GLY A 507 18.05 24.97 18.78
CA GLY A 507 18.97 24.26 19.67
C GLY A 507 20.42 24.78 19.61
N ASN A 508 20.81 25.41 18.49
CA ASN A 508 22.10 26.06 18.30
C ASN A 508 22.07 27.57 18.57
N LYS A 509 21.00 28.10 19.17
CA LYS A 509 20.83 29.53 19.51
C LYS A 509 20.79 30.48 18.31
N LEU A 510 20.48 29.96 17.11
CA LEU A 510 20.23 30.74 15.90
C LEU A 510 18.73 31.05 15.79
N GLU A 511 18.22 31.84 16.75
CA GLU A 511 16.78 32.03 16.95
C GLU A 511 16.12 32.81 15.81
N ALA A 512 16.81 33.78 15.20
CA ALA A 512 16.27 34.56 14.08
C ALA A 512 16.03 33.67 12.85
N GLU A 513 16.99 32.79 12.54
CA GLU A 513 16.89 31.81 11.47
C GLU A 513 15.83 30.75 11.77
N ALA A 514 15.75 30.28 13.02
CA ALA A 514 14.73 29.34 13.46
C ALA A 514 13.31 29.92 13.29
N ILE A 515 13.10 31.19 13.66
CA ILE A 515 11.83 31.89 13.46
C ILE A 515 11.50 32.00 11.97
N ALA A 516 12.46 32.36 11.12
CA ALA A 516 12.24 32.48 9.69
C ALA A 516 11.80 31.14 9.08
N VAL A 517 12.49 30.04 9.41
CA VAL A 517 12.15 28.69 8.93
C VAL A 517 10.79 28.25 9.47
N ALA A 518 10.50 28.47 10.75
CA ALA A 518 9.21 28.10 11.35
C ALA A 518 8.04 28.88 10.73
N ARG A 519 8.21 30.19 10.51
CA ARG A 519 7.21 31.03 9.85
C ARG A 519 6.93 30.57 8.42
N ASP A 520 7.97 30.32 7.64
CA ASP A 520 7.80 29.85 6.26
C ASP A 520 7.17 28.45 6.25
N GLY A 521 7.61 27.57 7.16
CA GLY A 521 7.05 26.22 7.33
C GLY A 521 5.56 26.24 7.63
N THR A 522 5.11 27.06 8.60
CA THR A 522 3.68 27.18 8.95
C THR A 522 2.83 27.80 7.84
N SER A 523 3.41 28.57 6.92
CA SER A 523 2.70 29.06 5.74
C SER A 523 2.39 27.95 4.72
N HIS A 524 3.27 26.95 4.61
CA HIS A 524 3.09 25.79 3.73
C HIS A 524 2.29 24.67 4.41
N PHE A 525 2.47 24.51 5.72
CA PHE A 525 1.89 23.44 6.54
C PHE A 525 1.12 24.05 7.72
N PRO A 526 0.00 24.76 7.47
CA PRO A 526 -0.73 25.50 8.50
C PRO A 526 -1.34 24.62 9.59
N ASP A 527 -1.47 23.32 9.33
CA ASP A 527 -1.99 22.33 10.28
C ASP A 527 -0.89 21.52 11.01
N SER A 528 0.39 21.84 10.81
CA SER A 528 1.49 21.25 11.59
C SER A 528 1.53 21.87 12.99
N ILE A 529 1.00 21.14 13.97
CA ILE A 529 1.04 21.57 15.37
C ILE A 529 2.47 21.69 15.89
N ASP A 530 3.38 20.82 15.41
CA ASP A 530 4.77 20.79 15.85
C ASP A 530 5.51 22.07 15.42
N LEU A 531 5.26 22.58 14.21
CA LEU A 531 5.82 23.86 13.76
C LEU A 531 5.31 25.05 14.58
N TRP A 532 4.00 25.08 14.89
CA TRP A 532 3.43 26.15 15.72
C TRP A 532 3.94 26.11 17.16
N GLN A 533 4.05 24.92 17.76
CA GLN A 533 4.61 24.75 19.10
C GLN A 533 6.08 25.17 19.14
N LEU A 534 6.85 24.77 18.13
CA LEU A 534 8.25 25.15 18.00
C LEU A 534 8.38 26.67 17.92
N TRP A 535 7.64 27.33 17.03
CA TRP A 535 7.69 28.80 16.90
C TRP A 535 7.31 29.49 18.22
N ALA A 536 6.24 29.05 18.88
CA ALA A 536 5.81 29.60 20.17
C ALA A 536 6.84 29.42 21.30
N SER A 537 7.79 28.49 21.16
CA SER A 537 8.82 28.20 22.16
C SER A 537 10.10 29.03 22.00
N ILE A 538 10.27 29.78 20.90
CA ILE A 538 11.50 30.54 20.63
C ILE A 538 11.50 31.83 21.48
N PRO A 539 12.51 32.03 22.36
CA PRO A 539 12.55 33.19 23.27
C PRO A 539 12.54 34.55 22.58
N SER A 540 13.28 34.72 21.48
CA SER A 540 13.32 35.99 20.73
C SER A 540 12.11 36.25 19.83
N ALA A 541 11.11 35.36 19.78
CA ALA A 541 9.93 35.57 18.94
C ALA A 541 9.09 36.76 19.43
N ALA A 542 8.52 37.52 18.49
CA ALA A 542 7.69 38.66 18.83
C ALA A 542 6.46 38.22 19.66
N PRO A 543 6.04 38.98 20.69
CA PRO A 543 4.89 38.61 21.51
C PRO A 543 3.60 38.36 20.71
N SER A 544 3.38 39.12 19.63
CA SER A 544 2.25 38.92 18.70
C SER A 544 2.32 37.58 17.97
N ASP A 545 3.51 37.18 17.54
CA ASP A 545 3.73 35.93 16.81
C ASP A 545 3.54 34.73 17.74
N VAL A 546 4.06 34.82 18.97
CA VAL A 546 3.82 33.81 20.01
C VAL A 546 2.33 33.69 20.33
N ALA A 547 1.62 34.81 20.45
CA ALA A 547 0.18 34.79 20.69
C ALA A 547 -0.58 34.12 19.53
N ASN A 548 -0.24 34.45 18.28
CA ASN A 548 -0.82 33.80 17.10
C ASN A 548 -0.49 32.30 17.07
N ALA A 549 0.77 31.92 17.28
CA ALA A 549 1.19 30.51 17.28
C ALA A 549 0.44 29.70 18.35
N LYS A 550 0.30 30.25 19.57
CA LYS A 550 -0.52 29.63 20.63
C LYS A 550 -1.99 29.49 20.24
N ALA A 551 -2.57 30.49 19.57
CA ALA A 551 -3.94 30.41 19.05
C ALA A 551 -4.08 29.30 17.99
N GLN A 552 -3.09 29.11 17.11
CA GLN A 552 -3.07 28.01 16.14
C GLN A 552 -2.91 26.65 16.81
N VAL A 553 -2.07 26.52 17.84
CA VAL A 553 -1.97 25.29 18.64
C VAL A 553 -3.33 24.96 19.28
N ALA A 554 -4.02 25.96 19.85
CA ALA A 554 -5.36 25.76 20.41
C ALA A 554 -6.41 25.37 19.35
N ARG A 555 -6.31 25.91 18.12
CA ARG A 555 -7.16 25.49 16.99
C ARG A 555 -6.93 24.03 16.61
N LEU A 556 -5.68 23.57 16.64
CA LEU A 556 -5.27 22.22 16.23
C LEU A 556 -5.43 21.18 17.33
N ASP A 557 -5.39 21.58 18.59
CA ASP A 557 -5.68 20.73 19.74
C ASP A 557 -6.66 21.41 20.72
N PRO A 558 -7.96 21.49 20.34
CA PRO A 558 -8.96 22.19 21.15
C PRO A 558 -9.27 21.52 22.49
N MET A 559 -8.84 20.28 22.69
CA MET A 559 -9.06 19.52 23.92
C MET A 559 -7.84 19.55 24.86
N ALA A 560 -6.71 20.16 24.48
CA ALA A 560 -5.51 20.19 25.30
C ALA A 560 -5.69 20.97 26.61
N SER A 561 -6.46 22.07 26.60
CA SER A 561 -6.68 22.93 27.77
C SER A 561 -7.64 22.36 28.81
N GLN A 562 -8.29 21.22 28.53
CA GLN A 562 -9.18 20.54 29.47
C GLN A 562 -8.43 19.64 30.47
N HIS A 563 -7.10 19.52 30.31
CA HIS A 563 -6.25 18.57 31.05
C HIS A 563 -4.90 19.14 31.53
N GLN A 564 -4.69 20.46 31.38
CA GLN A 564 -3.64 21.21 32.09
C GLN A 564 -4.25 21.79 33.36
#